data_AF-A0A929MYW3-F1
#
_entry.id   AF-A0A929MYW3-F1
#
_cell.length_a   1.000
_cell.length_b   1.000
_cell.length_c   1.000
_cell.angle_alpha   90.00
_cell.angle_beta   90.00
_cell.angle_gamma   90.00
#
_symmetry.space_group_name_H-M   'P 1'
#
loop_
_entity.id
_entity.type
_entity.pdbx_description
1 polymer ?
#
loop_
_entity_poly.entity_id
_entity_poly.type
_entity_poly.pdbx_seq_one_letter_code
_entity_poly.pdbx_strand_id
1 'polypeptide(L)'
;PTVGVDIGSKFTIHSILRELAADGMAVIIISDDISEVLTNCSRVLIMRGGQLREAVDPATTSEARLGELLAATDSQPGSSGPAGDAGADQAEGGR
;
A
#
# COMPACT_ATOMS: atom_id res chain seq x y z
N PRO A 1 0.96 12.19 4.55
CA PRO A 1 1.17 13.26 5.56
C PRO A 1 1.98 14.44 4.98
N THR A 2 1.38 15.12 4.00
CA THR A 2 1.93 16.31 3.32
C THR A 2 1.06 17.55 3.52
N VAL A 3 0.09 17.47 4.45
CA VAL A 3 -0.87 18.56 4.72
C VAL A 3 -0.10 19.78 5.26
N GLY A 4 -0.04 20.86 4.49
CA GLY A 4 0.68 22.09 4.83
C GLY A 4 2.09 22.23 4.22
N VAL A 5 2.51 21.31 3.35
CA VAL A 5 3.77 21.41 2.59
C VAL A 5 3.49 22.04 1.22
N ASP A 6 4.30 23.04 0.82
CA ASP A 6 4.21 23.66 -0.51
C ASP A 6 4.37 22.62 -1.63
N ILE A 7 3.67 22.83 -2.77
CA ILE A 7 3.69 21.89 -3.92
C ILE A 7 5.12 21.65 -4.42
N GLY A 8 5.99 22.67 -4.40
CA GLY A 8 7.40 22.53 -4.77
C GLY A 8 8.18 21.62 -3.82
N SER A 9 7.89 21.71 -2.51
CA SER A 9 8.50 20.84 -1.50
C SER A 9 8.05 19.38 -1.63
N LYS A 10 6.80 19.13 -2.08
CA LYS A 10 6.29 17.78 -2.37
C LYS A 10 7.14 17.09 -3.45
N PHE A 11 7.45 17.78 -4.54
CA PHE A 11 8.29 17.23 -5.62
C PHE A 11 9.72 16.89 -5.16
N THR A 12 10.32 17.76 -4.33
CA THR A 12 11.65 17.51 -3.77
C THR A 12 11.65 16.27 -2.88
N ILE A 13 10.67 16.14 -1.98
CA ILE A 13 10.53 14.97 -1.12
C ILE A 13 10.40 13.70 -1.96
N HIS A 14 9.51 13.68 -2.96
CA HIS A 14 9.35 12.51 -3.82
C HIS A 14 10.61 12.15 -4.61
N SER A 15 11.40 13.14 -5.02
CA SER A 15 12.65 12.88 -5.73
C SER A 15 13.68 12.22 -4.82
N ILE A 16 13.83 12.71 -3.59
CA ILE A 16 14.69 12.07 -2.57
C ILE A 16 14.23 10.64 -2.27
N LEU A 17 12.92 10.43 -2.11
CA LEU A 17 12.38 9.08 -1.85
C LEU A 17 12.68 8.11 -3.01
N ARG A 18 12.61 8.58 -4.27
CA ARG A 18 12.95 7.77 -5.44
C ARG A 18 14.44 7.45 -5.50
N GLU A 19 15.31 8.40 -5.17
CA GLU A 19 16.76 8.17 -5.09
C GLU A 19 17.08 7.11 -4.03
N LEU A 20 16.54 7.25 -2.82
CA LEU A 20 16.72 6.25 -1.76
C LEU A 20 16.22 4.86 -2.18
N ALA A 21 15.08 4.79 -2.87
CA ALA A 21 14.56 3.52 -3.38
C ALA A 21 15.47 2.92 -4.47
N ALA A 22 16.03 3.75 -5.36
CA ALA A 22 17.00 3.32 -6.36
C ALA A 22 18.31 2.79 -5.74
N ASP A 23 18.68 3.32 -4.58
CA ASP A 23 19.82 2.85 -3.77
C ASP A 23 19.52 1.53 -3.00
N GLY A 24 18.33 0.95 -3.19
CA GLY A 24 17.93 -0.32 -2.60
C GLY A 24 17.18 -0.22 -1.28
N MET A 25 16.80 1.00 -0.84
CA MET A 25 15.97 1.18 0.35
C MET A 25 14.51 0.82 0.06
N ALA A 26 13.86 0.10 0.97
CA ALA A 26 12.41 -0.08 0.91
C ALA A 26 11.70 1.20 1.38
N VAL A 27 10.87 1.78 0.53
CA VAL A 27 10.09 2.99 0.83
C VAL A 27 8.60 2.69 0.76
N ILE A 28 7.85 3.08 1.79
CA ILE A 28 6.38 2.96 1.84
C ILE A 28 5.79 4.37 1.80
N ILE A 29 4.99 4.63 0.77
CA ILE A 29 4.23 5.88 0.60
C ILE A 29 2.77 5.59 0.95
N ILE A 30 2.18 6.42 1.82
CA ILE A 30 0.76 6.39 2.15
C ILE A 30 0.17 7.72 1.68
N SER A 31 -0.66 7.65 0.64
CA SER A 31 -1.35 8.79 0.05
C SER A 31 -2.73 8.40 -0.46
N ASP A 32 -3.67 9.34 -0.39
CA ASP A 32 -5.00 9.29 -0.99
C ASP A 32 -5.06 10.03 -2.35
N ASP A 33 -3.96 10.67 -2.74
CA ASP A 33 -3.79 11.34 -4.03
C ASP A 33 -3.37 10.32 -5.10
N ILE A 34 -4.30 10.03 -6.02
CA ILE A 34 -4.11 9.03 -7.08
C ILE A 34 -2.93 9.39 -7.97
N SER A 35 -2.80 10.66 -8.34
CA SER A 35 -1.72 11.15 -9.21
C SER A 35 -0.35 10.97 -8.55
N GLU A 36 -0.25 11.21 -7.24
CA GLU A 36 0.97 10.98 -6.47
C GLU A 36 1.36 9.51 -6.46
N VAL A 37 0.40 8.62 -6.20
CA VAL A 37 0.63 7.18 -6.10
C VAL A 37 1.06 6.60 -7.44
N LEU A 38 0.36 6.93 -8.53
CA LEU A 38 0.69 6.44 -9.88
C LEU A 38 2.08 6.91 -10.35
N THR A 39 2.50 8.11 -9.94
CA THR A 39 3.79 8.68 -10.36
C THR A 39 4.98 8.10 -9.58
N ASN A 40 4.81 7.79 -8.29
CA ASN A 40 5.93 7.53 -7.39
C ASN A 40 6.06 6.08 -6.92
N CYS A 41 5.04 5.24 -7.12
CA CYS A 41 5.04 3.87 -6.62
C CYS A 41 5.37 2.87 -7.73
N SER A 42 6.04 1.77 -7.38
CA SER A 42 6.21 0.59 -8.24
C SER A 42 5.10 -0.44 -8.06
N ARG A 43 4.39 -0.39 -6.92
CA ARG A 43 3.25 -1.21 -6.58
C ARG A 43 2.31 -0.44 -5.68
N VAL A 44 1.01 -0.57 -5.92
CA VAL A 44 -0.03 0.09 -5.12
C VAL A 44 -0.84 -0.99 -4.40
N LEU A 45 -1.07 -0.80 -3.10
CA LEU A 45 -1.93 -1.66 -2.30
C LEU A 45 -3.13 -0.84 -1.81
N ILE A 46 -4.34 -1.31 -2.11
CA ILE A 46 -5.56 -0.63 -1.72
C ILE A 46 -5.99 -1.15 -0.36
N MET A 47 -6.08 -0.25 0.62
CA MET A 47 -6.61 -0.53 1.95
C MET A 47 -8.02 0.01 2.07
N ARG A 48 -8.97 -0.83 2.52
CA ARG A 48 -10.36 -0.46 2.78
C ARG A 48 -10.89 -1.24 3.98
N GLY A 49 -11.56 -0.54 4.90
CA GLY A 49 -12.11 -1.18 6.11
C GLY A 49 -11.06 -1.85 7.00
N GLY A 50 -9.82 -1.33 7.02
CA GLY A 50 -8.71 -1.92 7.77
C GLY A 50 -8.09 -3.18 7.14
N GLN A 51 -8.47 -3.53 5.91
CA GLN A 51 -7.97 -4.72 5.21
C GLN A 51 -7.36 -4.33 3.87
N LEU A 52 -6.28 -5.03 3.46
CA LEU A 52 -5.73 -4.93 2.12
C LEU A 52 -6.63 -5.70 1.15
N ARG A 53 -7.12 -5.03 0.12
CA ARG A 53 -8.10 -5.59 -0.82
C ARG A 53 -7.47 -6.02 -2.13
N GLU A 54 -6.65 -5.16 -2.70
CA GLU A 54 -6.16 -5.34 -4.06
C GLU A 54 -4.74 -4.77 -4.20
N ALA A 55 -3.97 -5.39 -5.09
CA ALA A 55 -2.67 -4.90 -5.51
C ALA A 55 -2.76 -4.49 -6.98
N VAL A 56 -2.26 -3.31 -7.28
CA VAL A 56 -2.36 -2.68 -8.59
C VAL A 56 -0.97 -2.30 -9.06
N ASP A 57 -0.70 -2.56 -10.34
CA ASP A 57 0.50 -2.08 -11.02
C ASP A 57 0.22 -0.68 -11.61
N PRO A 58 0.87 0.37 -11.08
CA PRO A 58 0.68 1.73 -11.57
C PRO A 58 1.15 1.93 -13.02
N ALA A 59 2.03 1.07 -13.55
CA ALA A 59 2.48 1.16 -14.95
C ALA A 59 1.41 0.75 -15.96
N THR A 60 0.39 -0.02 -15.55
CA THR A 60 -0.68 -0.54 -16.41
C THR A 60 -2.06 -0.01 -16.07
N THR A 61 -2.15 0.82 -15.03
CA THR A 61 -3.42 1.34 -14.50
C THR A 61 -3.59 2.82 -14.81
N SER A 62 -4.82 3.23 -15.09
CA SER A 62 -5.18 4.64 -15.27
C SER A 62 -5.71 5.27 -13.98
N GLU A 63 -5.61 6.59 -13.86
CA GLU A 63 -6.17 7.35 -12.74
C GLU A 63 -7.67 7.09 -12.56
N ALA A 64 -8.43 7.06 -13.66
CA ALA A 64 -9.85 6.73 -13.63
C ALA A 64 -10.09 5.33 -13.05
N ARG A 65 -9.32 4.32 -13.50
CA ARG A 65 -9.46 2.94 -13.02
C ARG A 65 -9.11 2.82 -11.54
N LEU A 66 -8.01 3.45 -11.10
CA LEU A 66 -7.63 3.43 -9.70
C LEU A 66 -8.66 4.17 -8.83
N GLY A 67 -9.24 5.26 -9.33
CA GLY A 67 -10.35 5.98 -8.68
C GLY A 67 -11.59 5.10 -8.50
N GLU A 68 -11.97 4.31 -9.51
CA GLU A 68 -13.07 3.33 -9.40
C GLU A 68 -12.79 2.29 -8.31
N LEU A 69 -11.56 1.75 -8.24
CA LEU A 69 -11.19 0.74 -7.25
C LEU A 69 -11.23 1.28 -5.82
N LEU A 70 -10.82 2.54 -5.62
CA LEU A 70 -10.90 3.24 -4.33
C LEU A 70 -12.36 3.51 -3.93
N ALA A 71 -13.21 3.90 -4.88
CA ALA A 71 -14.62 4.20 -4.65
C ALA A 71 -15.51 2.95 -4.55
N ALA A 72 -15.03 1.79 -4.99
CA ALA A 72 -15.78 0.55 -4.93
C ALA A 72 -16.21 0.26 -3.48
N THR A 73 -17.49 -0.06 -3.31
CA THR A 73 -18.03 -0.51 -2.03
C THR A 73 -17.93 -2.02 -1.97
N ASP A 74 -17.61 -2.55 -0.78
CA ASP A 74 -17.61 -3.99 -0.58
C ASP A 74 -19.06 -4.50 -0.72
N SER A 75 -19.39 -5.11 -1.87
CA SER A 75 -20.53 -6.03 -1.93
C SER A 75 -20.11 -7.29 -1.18
N GLN A 76 -20.55 -7.43 0.07
CA GLN A 76 -20.16 -8.49 1.01
C GLN A 76 -20.00 -9.87 0.35
N PRO A 77 -18.80 -10.48 0.41
CA PRO A 77 -18.67 -11.93 0.52
C PRO A 77 -18.36 -12.26 1.98
N GLY A 78 -19.05 -13.29 2.49
CA GLY A 78 -19.18 -13.61 3.90
C GLY A 78 -17.87 -13.83 4.68
N SER A 79 -18.04 -13.76 6.00
CA SER A 79 -17.07 -14.12 7.03
C SER A 79 -16.15 -15.28 6.66
N SER A 80 -14.86 -15.00 6.53
CA SER A 80 -13.81 -15.97 6.84
C SER A 80 -12.95 -15.36 7.94
N GLY A 81 -13.01 -15.99 9.12
CA GLY A 81 -12.42 -15.54 10.37
C GLY A 81 -10.89 -15.48 10.39
N PRO A 82 -10.30 -15.17 11.55
CA PRO A 82 -8.89 -14.86 11.67
C PRO A 82 -8.03 -16.05 11.23
N ALA A 83 -7.04 -15.76 10.39
CA ALA A 83 -5.96 -16.68 10.10
C ALA A 83 -5.29 -17.06 11.44
N GLY A 84 -5.48 -18.31 11.84
CA GLY A 84 -4.84 -18.88 13.01
C GLY A 84 -3.32 -18.80 12.87
N ASP A 85 -2.70 -18.26 13.90
CA ASP A 85 -1.30 -18.50 14.23
C ASP A 85 -1.14 -19.95 14.67
N ALA A 86 -1.14 -20.87 13.71
CA ALA A 86 -0.60 -22.20 13.92
C ALA A 86 0.93 -22.11 14.03
N GLY A 87 1.41 -21.59 15.15
CA GLY A 87 2.77 -21.76 15.64
C GLY A 87 2.85 -23.10 16.37
N ALA A 88 3.22 -24.14 15.63
CA ALA A 88 3.67 -25.40 16.20
C ALA A 88 4.96 -25.17 16.99
N ASP A 89 4.98 -25.53 18.27
CA ASP A 89 6.22 -25.91 18.95
C ASP A 89 5.92 -27.11 19.86
N GLN A 90 6.26 -28.30 19.36
CA GLN A 90 6.35 -29.52 20.15
C GLN A 90 7.80 -30.00 20.14
N ALA A 91 8.26 -30.34 21.34
CA ALA A 91 9.29 -31.31 21.71
C ALA A 91 10.73 -30.80 21.96
N GLU A 92 11.10 -30.73 23.25
CA GLU A 92 12.18 -31.47 23.94
C GLU A 92 12.34 -30.84 25.36
N GLY A 93 12.52 -31.51 26.50
CA GLY A 93 12.70 -32.90 26.88
C GLY A 93 13.02 -32.95 28.40
N GLY A 94 12.71 -34.09 29.04
CA GLY A 94 13.46 -34.62 30.18
C GLY A 94 13.36 -33.95 31.56
N ARG A 95 12.53 -34.52 32.43
CA ARG A 95 12.95 -35.23 33.66
C ARG A 95 11.78 -35.94 34.32
#